data_AF-A0A960SRY3-F1
#
_entry.id   AF-A0A960SRY3-F1
#
_cell.length_a   1.000
_cell.length_b   1.000
_cell.length_c   1.000
_cell.angle_alpha   90.00
_cell.angle_beta   90.00
_cell.angle_gamma   90.00
#
_symmetry.space_group_name_H-M   'P 1'
#
loop_
_entity.id
_entity.type
_entity.pdbx_description
1 polymer ?
#
loop_
_entity_poly.entity_id
_entity_poly.type
_entity_poly.pdbx_seq_one_letter_code
_entity_poly.pdbx_strand_id
1 'polypeptide(L)'
;MPLKDQIGFTKNGPALASPDEVNRLREFVNLKLAARGFPIVGKESDYPFLDLGRSLIASFQEKTRLLSDYLCPADAAIDAYLHDYLGEEIINDVFPDRKHLVPGGALVAERHGITRMLSLPPDADEFKSSILSSYRVHQGVCHNPASDRRTTEGVFHVTEGGLPIPADKKSVPKIAFARLLKAALNPPQEIMTLPFTGTSPDPAKVFISILLRPVVAPEVPGVSPEKSMEVRFFAPGNLVSNLDFVERIFGNAGDPYLPQNDAGLDVDHWSGHTGCVILAPHLIELTKKAVGLPHWDQATERQRRDGMCWQDENEKYNDGSAFKVVCRDLNGVIVTLIADNYFGYSKKEIKSQISYATNLFGGCEEEHSGGALAFPRFNLGDSYILDSKYLADGHTYAELQTSYADLIDFRPEGYGVDRNWRQVIFLPEDARLDLLEQRATWQTNGEAQSLKLLAGYTYFYPCGLKVHLQKHPHAPSWRLVGTEAEGTFCYKPCTVSGGGKSEISKSLVSALLSGPYYVQNLKEDLDQVEVIFQRDFSTRYKSGDTSDQRGLLDMSRTLGSVIRLLTPSEEYSQEYNAWLTTIPQHIRALV
;
A
#
# COMPACT_ATOMS: atom_id res chain seq x y z
N MET A 1 9.69 -16.06 1.42
CA MET A 1 10.40 -15.39 2.55
C MET A 1 9.43 -15.21 3.73
N PRO A 2 9.87 -15.29 5.00
CA PRO A 2 9.00 -14.99 6.14
C PRO A 2 8.48 -13.54 6.12
N LEU A 3 7.21 -13.31 6.51
CA LEU A 3 6.62 -11.96 6.60
C LEU A 3 7.43 -11.00 7.48
N LYS A 4 8.13 -11.55 8.49
CA LYS A 4 9.02 -10.81 9.38
C LYS A 4 10.15 -10.14 8.59
N ASP A 5 10.78 -10.86 7.68
CA ASP A 5 11.92 -10.38 6.93
C ASP A 5 11.50 -9.56 5.71
N GLN A 6 10.30 -9.81 5.16
CA GLN A 6 9.78 -9.07 4.01
C GLN A 6 9.17 -7.71 4.39
N ILE A 7 8.28 -7.68 5.39
CA ILE A 7 7.49 -6.48 5.75
C ILE A 7 7.49 -6.15 7.24
N GLY A 8 8.24 -6.88 8.06
CA GLY A 8 8.36 -6.57 9.49
C GLY A 8 7.16 -7.01 10.32
N PHE A 9 6.40 -8.02 9.90
CA PHE A 9 5.25 -8.54 10.65
C PHE A 9 5.39 -10.02 10.99
N THR A 10 4.91 -10.37 12.17
CA THR A 10 4.69 -11.75 12.64
C THR A 10 3.21 -12.04 12.76
N LYS A 11 2.83 -13.29 13.05
CA LYS A 11 1.44 -13.66 13.35
C LYS A 11 0.84 -12.87 14.53
N ASN A 12 1.68 -12.34 15.41
CA ASN A 12 1.27 -11.66 16.65
C ASN A 12 1.45 -10.13 16.58
N GLY A 13 1.73 -9.57 15.41
CA GLY A 13 1.94 -8.13 15.21
C GLY A 13 3.34 -7.78 14.71
N PRO A 14 3.77 -6.51 14.86
CA PRO A 14 5.06 -6.04 14.36
C PRO A 14 6.25 -6.83 14.91
N ALA A 15 7.25 -7.10 14.06
CA ALA A 15 8.40 -7.94 14.38
C ALA A 15 9.57 -7.24 15.09
N LEU A 16 9.45 -5.94 15.31
CA LEU A 16 10.34 -5.11 16.13
C LEU A 16 9.47 -4.46 17.21
N ALA A 17 8.92 -5.28 18.10
CA ALA A 17 7.97 -4.84 19.12
C ALA A 17 8.62 -4.64 20.49
N SER A 18 9.85 -5.15 20.72
CA SER A 18 10.55 -5.04 22.00
C SER A 18 11.96 -4.45 21.89
N PRO A 19 12.49 -3.85 22.98
CA PRO A 19 13.88 -3.40 23.05
C PRO A 19 14.91 -4.51 22.74
N ASP A 20 14.62 -5.76 23.11
CA ASP A 20 15.51 -6.90 22.85
C ASP A 20 15.64 -7.20 21.36
N GLU A 21 14.54 -7.11 20.61
CA GLU A 21 14.57 -7.29 19.15
C GLU A 21 15.34 -6.17 18.46
N VAL A 22 15.20 -4.93 18.95
CA VAL A 22 15.98 -3.77 18.48
C VAL A 22 17.47 -3.98 18.75
N ASN A 23 17.85 -4.47 19.93
CA ASN A 23 19.24 -4.75 20.29
C ASN A 23 19.84 -5.88 19.43
N ARG A 24 19.09 -6.97 19.19
CA ARG A 24 19.52 -8.04 18.27
C ARG A 24 19.73 -7.55 16.85
N LEU A 25 18.87 -6.66 16.37
CA LEU A 25 19.03 -6.06 15.04
C LEU A 25 20.26 -5.14 14.99
N ARG A 26 20.51 -4.36 16.05
CA ARG A 26 21.71 -3.52 16.19
C ARG A 26 22.99 -4.34 16.16
N GLU A 27 23.04 -5.44 16.93
CA GLU A 27 24.18 -6.36 16.95
C GLU A 27 24.43 -6.96 15.57
N PHE A 28 23.37 -7.38 14.87
CA PHE A 28 23.48 -7.88 13.50
C PHE A 28 24.03 -6.83 12.53
N VAL A 29 23.58 -5.57 12.62
CA VAL A 29 24.09 -4.48 11.79
C VAL A 29 25.59 -4.25 12.06
N ASN A 30 26.02 -4.23 13.32
CA ASN A 30 27.44 -4.13 13.66
C ASN A 30 28.25 -5.33 13.15
N LEU A 31 27.70 -6.55 13.21
CA LEU A 31 28.32 -7.73 12.60
C LEU A 31 28.50 -7.56 11.09
N LYS A 32 27.51 -7.00 10.41
CA LYS A 32 27.58 -6.73 8.98
C LYS A 32 28.63 -5.68 8.62
N LEU A 33 28.72 -4.61 9.41
CA LEU A 33 29.74 -3.58 9.26
C LEU A 33 31.14 -4.17 9.48
N ALA A 34 31.33 -4.91 10.57
CA ALA A 34 32.57 -5.59 10.88
C ALA A 34 32.95 -6.57 9.76
N ALA A 35 32.02 -7.38 9.25
CA ALA A 35 32.25 -8.31 8.15
C ALA A 35 32.67 -7.65 6.82
N ARG A 36 32.43 -6.34 6.67
CA ARG A 36 32.90 -5.53 5.54
C ARG A 36 34.11 -4.65 5.87
N GLY A 37 34.68 -4.79 7.06
CA GLY A 37 35.86 -4.05 7.50
C GLY A 37 35.57 -2.63 8.03
N PHE A 38 34.30 -2.30 8.27
CA PHE A 38 33.91 -1.01 8.86
C PHE A 38 33.92 -1.07 10.39
N PRO A 39 34.12 0.08 11.08
CA PRO A 39 34.04 0.13 12.53
C PRO A 39 32.61 -0.14 13.01
N ILE A 40 32.52 -0.76 14.19
CA ILE A 40 31.27 -0.96 14.92
C ILE A 40 30.92 0.28 15.73
N VAL A 41 29.64 0.40 16.11
CA VAL A 41 29.16 1.48 16.99
C VAL A 41 28.80 0.91 18.36
N GLY A 42 29.30 1.55 19.42
CA GLY A 42 29.20 1.06 20.81
C GLY A 42 30.44 0.26 21.24
N LYS A 43 30.34 -0.48 22.35
CA LYS A 43 31.44 -1.32 22.84
C LYS A 43 31.26 -2.75 22.37
N GLU A 44 32.35 -3.39 21.95
CA GLU A 44 32.31 -4.78 21.50
C GLU A 44 31.81 -5.75 22.59
N SER A 45 32.05 -5.43 23.86
CA SER A 45 31.51 -6.17 25.02
C SER A 45 29.98 -6.24 25.06
N ASP A 46 29.31 -5.30 24.39
CA ASP A 46 27.85 -5.22 24.34
C ASP A 46 27.27 -6.15 23.25
N TYR A 47 28.14 -6.82 22.48
CA TYR A 47 27.79 -7.65 21.32
C TYR A 47 28.46 -9.05 21.39
N PRO A 48 27.90 -9.98 22.18
CA PRO A 48 28.48 -11.31 22.39
C PRO A 48 28.75 -12.10 21.09
N PHE A 49 27.92 -11.95 20.05
CA PHE A 49 28.12 -12.65 18.78
C PHE A 49 29.31 -12.13 17.97
N LEU A 50 29.64 -10.84 18.11
CA LEU A 50 30.84 -10.27 17.47
C LEU A 50 32.10 -10.85 18.09
N ASP A 51 32.16 -10.90 19.42
CA ASP A 51 33.33 -11.40 20.14
C ASP A 51 33.58 -12.90 19.87
N LEU A 52 32.51 -13.71 19.90
CA LEU A 52 32.59 -15.14 19.57
C LEU A 52 32.90 -15.39 18.09
N GLY A 53 32.52 -14.47 17.20
CA GLY A 53 32.59 -14.61 15.75
C GLY A 53 33.86 -14.05 15.08
N ARG A 54 34.80 -13.46 15.82
CA ARG A 54 35.93 -12.70 15.25
C ARG A 54 36.71 -13.44 14.16
N SER A 55 37.07 -14.70 14.38
CA SER A 55 37.84 -15.50 13.42
C SER A 55 37.05 -15.80 12.15
N LEU A 56 35.74 -16.04 12.28
CA LEU A 56 34.83 -16.26 11.15
C LEU A 56 34.63 -14.97 10.35
N ILE A 57 34.47 -13.83 11.04
CA ILE A 57 34.34 -12.51 10.43
C ILE A 57 35.61 -12.16 9.65
N ALA A 58 36.80 -12.34 10.24
CA ALA A 58 38.07 -12.10 9.56
C ALA A 58 38.24 -13.02 8.33
N SER A 59 37.89 -14.31 8.44
CA SER A 59 37.89 -15.22 7.30
C SER A 59 36.91 -14.79 6.20
N PHE A 60 35.73 -14.29 6.59
CA PHE A 60 34.73 -13.78 5.66
C PHE A 60 35.19 -12.51 4.94
N GLN A 61 35.90 -11.61 5.62
CA GLN A 61 36.50 -10.42 5.00
C GLN A 61 37.49 -10.80 3.89
N GLU A 62 38.42 -11.72 4.15
CA GLU A 62 39.39 -12.17 3.15
C GLU A 62 38.72 -12.86 1.95
N LYS A 63 37.68 -13.67 2.19
CA LYS A 63 36.88 -14.27 1.11
C LYS A 63 36.12 -13.22 0.30
N THR A 64 35.54 -12.23 0.96
CA THR A 64 34.85 -11.11 0.30
C THR A 64 35.80 -10.30 -0.56
N ARG A 65 37.06 -10.13 -0.13
CA ARG A 65 38.10 -9.47 -0.91
C ARG A 65 38.45 -10.23 -2.19
N LEU A 66 38.45 -11.56 -2.16
CA LEU A 66 38.64 -12.40 -3.34
C LEU A 66 37.44 -12.37 -4.30
N LEU A 67 36.23 -12.14 -3.77
CA LEU A 67 34.97 -12.07 -4.51
C LEU A 67 34.52 -10.63 -4.79
N SER A 68 35.41 -9.64 -4.68
CA SER A 68 35.07 -8.21 -4.84
C SER A 68 34.43 -7.88 -6.19
N ASP A 69 34.73 -8.70 -7.19
CA ASP A 69 34.32 -8.55 -8.58
C ASP A 69 33.06 -9.34 -8.94
N TYR A 70 32.51 -10.11 -7.99
CA TYR A 70 31.32 -10.91 -8.24
C TYR A 70 30.07 -10.05 -8.04
N LEU A 71 29.25 -9.94 -9.10
CA LEU A 71 27.93 -9.34 -9.05
C LEU A 71 26.86 -10.40 -8.76
N CYS A 72 25.84 -10.03 -7.99
CA CYS A 72 24.64 -10.85 -7.90
C CYS A 72 23.91 -10.90 -9.27
N PRO A 73 23.07 -11.93 -9.54
CA PRO A 73 22.43 -12.11 -10.84
C PRO A 73 21.71 -10.86 -11.37
N ALA A 74 20.93 -10.20 -10.51
CA ALA A 74 20.24 -8.96 -10.86
C ALA A 74 21.20 -7.82 -11.25
N ASP A 75 22.27 -7.62 -10.45
CA ASP A 75 23.29 -6.60 -10.72
C ASP A 75 24.06 -6.92 -12.01
N ALA A 76 24.33 -8.20 -12.28
CA ALA A 76 24.99 -8.67 -13.50
C ALA A 76 24.14 -8.43 -14.76
N ALA A 77 22.82 -8.64 -14.68
CA ALA A 77 21.90 -8.34 -15.78
C ALA A 77 21.87 -6.84 -16.11
N ILE A 78 21.84 -5.99 -15.06
CA ILE A 78 21.90 -4.53 -15.21
C ILE A 78 23.25 -4.10 -15.81
N ASP A 79 24.35 -4.66 -15.31
CA ASP A 79 25.71 -4.34 -15.76
C ASP A 79 25.91 -4.73 -17.23
N ALA A 80 25.50 -5.93 -17.61
CA ALA A 80 25.57 -6.42 -18.99
C ALA A 80 24.75 -5.54 -19.94
N TYR A 81 23.52 -5.17 -19.55
CA TYR A 81 22.67 -4.25 -20.31
C TYR A 81 23.34 -2.89 -20.53
N LEU A 82 23.94 -2.30 -19.49
CA LEU A 82 24.58 -0.99 -19.60
C LEU A 82 25.81 -1.02 -20.51
N HIS A 83 26.60 -2.11 -20.47
CA HIS A 83 27.74 -2.27 -21.37
C HIS A 83 27.30 -2.37 -22.83
N ASP A 84 26.30 -3.22 -23.12
CA ASP A 84 25.75 -3.37 -24.47
C ASP A 84 25.13 -2.05 -24.97
N TYR A 85 24.30 -1.41 -24.15
CA TYR A 85 23.61 -0.17 -24.51
C TYR A 85 24.56 0.99 -24.82
N LEU A 86 25.62 1.16 -24.02
CA LEU A 86 26.59 2.25 -24.19
C LEU A 86 27.58 1.97 -25.32
N GLY A 87 27.90 0.69 -25.58
CA GLY A 87 28.85 0.28 -26.59
C GLY A 87 30.32 0.57 -26.22
N GLU A 88 31.24 -0.19 -26.82
CA GLU A 88 32.66 -0.18 -26.44
C GLU A 88 33.31 1.21 -26.52
N GLU A 89 32.95 2.04 -27.50
CA GLU A 89 33.54 3.38 -27.68
C GLU A 89 33.26 4.29 -26.47
N ILE A 90 32.00 4.38 -26.03
CA ILE A 90 31.62 5.21 -24.87
C ILE A 90 32.18 4.60 -23.59
N ILE A 91 32.20 3.27 -23.47
CA ILE A 91 32.76 2.58 -22.31
C ILE A 91 34.25 2.90 -22.17
N ASN A 92 35.02 2.80 -23.24
CA ASN A 92 36.45 3.08 -23.22
C ASN A 92 36.77 4.56 -22.94
N ASP A 93 35.95 5.50 -23.44
CA ASP A 93 36.11 6.93 -23.16
C ASP A 93 35.73 7.30 -21.72
N VAL A 94 34.55 6.86 -21.27
CA VAL A 94 33.96 7.33 -20.02
C VAL A 94 34.38 6.47 -18.82
N PHE A 95 34.57 5.17 -18.99
CA PHE A 95 34.81 4.19 -17.93
C PHE A 95 36.12 3.39 -18.09
N PRO A 96 37.27 4.00 -18.45
CA PRO A 96 38.48 3.26 -18.81
C PRO A 96 38.99 2.32 -17.70
N ASP A 97 38.83 2.70 -16.43
CA ASP A 97 39.33 1.96 -15.27
C ASP A 97 38.22 1.31 -14.44
N ARG A 98 36.98 1.26 -14.94
CA ARG A 98 35.83 0.77 -14.19
C ARG A 98 35.22 -0.44 -14.88
N LYS A 99 35.32 -1.59 -14.20
CA LYS A 99 34.79 -2.88 -14.67
C LYS A 99 33.26 -2.99 -14.61
N HIS A 100 32.63 -2.37 -13.61
CA HIS A 100 31.18 -2.46 -13.40
C HIS A 100 30.51 -1.08 -13.37
N LEU A 101 29.38 -0.98 -14.06
CA LEU A 101 28.52 0.19 -14.23
C LEU A 101 27.38 0.25 -13.22
N VAL A 102 27.48 -0.56 -12.16
CA VAL A 102 26.64 -0.53 -10.96
C VAL A 102 27.51 -0.28 -9.71
N PRO A 103 26.93 0.13 -8.57
CA PRO A 103 27.69 0.27 -7.32
C PRO A 103 28.23 -1.07 -6.81
N GLY A 104 29.51 -1.34 -7.07
CA GLY A 104 30.21 -2.52 -6.56
C GLY A 104 30.32 -2.52 -5.03
N GLY A 105 30.19 -3.69 -4.42
CA GLY A 105 30.43 -3.88 -2.99
C GLY A 105 29.44 -3.20 -2.05
N ALA A 106 28.27 -2.73 -2.52
CA ALA A 106 27.26 -2.10 -1.68
C ALA A 106 26.86 -2.97 -0.47
N LEU A 107 26.60 -2.33 0.67
CA LEU A 107 26.06 -2.99 1.86
C LEU A 107 24.60 -3.35 1.58
N VAL A 108 24.32 -4.65 1.46
CA VAL A 108 22.97 -5.15 1.19
C VAL A 108 22.09 -4.99 2.44
N ALA A 109 20.84 -4.55 2.29
CA ALA A 109 19.82 -4.64 3.32
C ALA A 109 18.90 -5.83 2.98
N GLU A 110 19.22 -7.00 3.53
CA GLU A 110 18.64 -8.30 3.19
C GLU A 110 17.41 -8.69 4.01
N ARG A 111 17.02 -7.86 4.97
CA ARG A 111 15.82 -8.09 5.78
C ARG A 111 15.24 -6.79 6.30
N HIS A 112 13.94 -6.82 6.55
CA HIS A 112 13.16 -5.72 7.07
C HIS A 112 13.79 -5.08 8.31
N GLY A 113 13.85 -3.75 8.29
CA GLY A 113 14.27 -2.93 9.42
C GLY A 113 15.76 -2.61 9.49
N ILE A 114 16.61 -3.27 8.68
CA ILE A 114 18.03 -2.89 8.57
C ILE A 114 18.14 -1.46 8.07
N THR A 115 17.45 -1.10 6.99
CA THR A 115 17.48 0.25 6.42
C THR A 115 17.10 1.33 7.45
N ARG A 116 16.05 1.10 8.25
CA ARG A 116 15.65 2.00 9.33
C ARG A 116 16.69 2.09 10.42
N MET A 117 17.24 0.95 10.86
CA MET A 117 18.31 0.93 11.85
C MET A 117 19.50 1.74 11.35
N LEU A 118 19.83 1.62 10.06
CA LEU A 118 20.93 2.33 9.43
C LEU A 118 20.71 3.86 9.29
N SER A 119 19.47 4.32 9.39
CA SER A 119 19.06 5.70 9.10
C SER A 119 19.35 6.70 10.22
N LEU A 120 19.75 6.23 11.41
CA LEU A 120 20.09 7.06 12.57
C LEU A 120 21.21 6.41 13.39
N PRO A 121 22.07 7.20 14.06
CA PRO A 121 22.99 6.68 15.07
C PRO A 121 22.23 5.92 16.17
N PRO A 122 22.79 4.82 16.71
CA PRO A 122 22.17 4.08 17.82
C PRO A 122 22.26 4.82 19.16
N ASP A 123 23.12 5.82 19.27
CA ASP A 123 23.46 6.60 20.46
C ASP A 123 22.97 8.06 20.40
N ALA A 124 22.25 8.44 19.35
CA ALA A 124 21.65 9.75 19.19
C ALA A 124 20.24 9.68 18.59
N ASP A 125 19.41 10.68 18.89
CA ASP A 125 18.07 10.81 18.34
C ASP A 125 18.01 11.66 17.07
N GLU A 126 19.14 12.22 16.63
CA GLU A 126 19.22 13.03 15.41
C GLU A 126 20.43 12.70 14.55
N PHE A 127 20.26 12.90 13.24
CA PHE A 127 21.35 12.92 12.27
C PHE A 127 21.08 14.04 11.26
N LYS A 128 22.09 14.84 10.95
CA LYS A 128 21.97 15.99 10.03
C LYS A 128 23.09 15.98 9.01
N SER A 129 22.74 16.25 7.77
CA SER A 129 23.64 16.51 6.65
C SER A 129 23.14 17.70 5.84
N SER A 130 23.89 18.09 4.81
CA SER A 130 23.49 19.14 3.86
C SER A 130 22.20 18.80 3.08
N ILE A 131 21.84 17.52 2.97
CA ILE A 131 20.72 17.04 2.14
C ILE A 131 19.59 16.37 2.92
N LEU A 132 19.80 16.04 4.21
CA LEU A 132 18.82 15.32 5.01
C LEU A 132 18.97 15.62 6.50
N SER A 133 17.85 15.88 7.17
CA SER A 133 17.75 15.88 8.63
C SER A 133 16.83 14.76 9.08
N SER A 134 17.31 13.87 9.94
CA SER A 134 16.60 12.69 10.43
C SER A 134 16.47 12.73 11.94
N TYR A 135 15.32 12.28 12.45
CA TYR A 135 14.98 12.31 13.87
C TYR A 135 14.28 11.02 14.31
N ARG A 136 14.65 10.51 15.49
CA ARG A 136 13.84 9.54 16.23
C ARG A 136 12.72 10.28 16.93
N VAL A 137 11.48 9.84 16.75
CA VAL A 137 10.30 10.45 17.37
C VAL A 137 9.46 9.38 18.06
N HIS A 138 8.58 9.76 18.99
CA HIS A 138 7.75 8.80 19.72
C HIS A 138 6.92 7.88 18.82
N GLN A 139 6.49 8.37 17.66
CA GLN A 139 5.69 7.64 16.67
C GLN A 139 6.54 6.82 15.67
N GLY A 140 7.87 6.92 15.71
CA GLY A 140 8.76 6.24 14.77
C GLY A 140 9.97 7.08 14.35
N VAL A 141 10.05 7.41 13.06
CA VAL A 141 11.14 8.20 12.47
C VAL A 141 10.58 9.36 11.67
N CYS A 142 11.29 10.48 11.67
CA CYS A 142 10.99 11.65 10.86
C CYS A 142 12.20 11.98 9.99
N HIS A 143 11.99 12.19 8.69
CA HIS A 143 13.04 12.50 7.73
C HIS A 143 12.63 13.74 6.92
N ASN A 144 13.43 14.80 7.03
CA ASN A 144 13.27 16.06 6.33
C ASN A 144 14.39 16.21 5.28
N PRO A 145 14.16 15.82 4.02
CA PRO A 145 15.11 16.06 2.93
C PRO A 145 15.23 17.57 2.65
N ALA A 146 16.32 18.00 2.00
CA ALA A 146 16.54 19.40 1.65
C ALA A 146 15.43 19.97 0.74
N SER A 147 14.93 19.16 -0.20
CA SER A 147 13.74 19.48 -1.00
C SER A 147 12.48 18.92 -0.32
N ASP A 148 11.53 19.77 0.05
CA ASP A 148 10.32 19.37 0.79
C ASP A 148 9.18 18.82 -0.11
N ARG A 149 9.31 18.99 -1.43
CA ARG A 149 8.29 18.60 -2.42
C ARG A 149 8.87 18.18 -3.74
N ARG A 150 8.05 17.47 -4.52
CA ARG A 150 8.37 17.00 -5.87
C ARG A 150 8.04 18.07 -6.91
N THR A 151 8.93 18.25 -7.88
CA THR A 151 8.68 19.02 -9.10
C THR A 151 8.30 18.07 -10.24
N THR A 152 7.45 18.50 -11.16
CA THR A 152 7.05 17.71 -12.35
C THR A 152 7.50 18.32 -13.65
N GLU A 153 7.60 19.65 -13.71
CA GLU A 153 7.99 20.37 -14.91
C GLU A 153 9.48 20.16 -15.21
N GLY A 154 9.79 19.66 -16.40
CA GLY A 154 11.17 19.51 -16.86
C GLY A 154 12.02 18.46 -16.13
N VAL A 155 11.43 17.60 -15.28
CA VAL A 155 12.16 16.66 -14.41
C VAL A 155 12.42 15.30 -15.06
N PHE A 156 11.61 14.87 -16.03
CA PHE A 156 11.69 13.53 -16.60
C PHE A 156 12.47 13.54 -17.91
N HIS A 157 13.70 13.03 -17.84
CA HIS A 157 14.61 12.89 -18.96
C HIS A 157 14.72 11.43 -19.41
N VAL A 158 14.95 11.22 -20.70
CA VAL A 158 14.99 9.89 -21.31
C VAL A 158 16.16 9.81 -22.27
N THR A 159 16.97 8.77 -22.14
CA THR A 159 18.18 8.56 -22.94
C THR A 159 17.85 8.07 -24.36
N GLU A 160 18.60 8.57 -25.33
CA GLU A 160 18.55 8.20 -26.74
C GLU A 160 19.15 6.82 -27.01
N GLY A 161 18.65 6.14 -28.05
CA GLY A 161 19.17 4.86 -28.54
C GLY A 161 18.62 3.61 -27.84
N GLY A 162 17.52 3.77 -27.09
CA GLY A 162 16.63 2.68 -26.68
C GLY A 162 15.25 2.83 -27.33
N LEU A 163 14.18 2.59 -26.56
CA LEU A 163 12.80 2.79 -27.03
C LEU A 163 12.50 4.26 -27.39
N PRO A 164 11.54 4.52 -28.31
CA PRO A 164 11.16 5.87 -28.71
C PRO A 164 10.89 6.80 -27.52
N ILE A 165 11.39 8.03 -27.61
CA ILE A 165 11.27 9.03 -26.55
C ILE A 165 9.95 9.78 -26.72
N PRO A 166 9.07 9.80 -25.70
CA PRO A 166 7.82 10.56 -25.77
C PRO A 166 8.08 12.06 -25.99
N ALA A 167 7.19 12.72 -26.75
CA ALA A 167 7.39 14.10 -27.19
C ALA A 167 7.51 15.10 -26.02
N ASP A 168 6.85 14.80 -24.89
CA ASP A 168 6.79 15.61 -23.68
C ASP A 168 7.98 15.41 -22.73
N LYS A 169 8.91 14.49 -23.04
CA LYS A 169 10.12 14.23 -22.24
C LYS A 169 11.35 14.93 -22.84
N LYS A 170 12.36 15.20 -22.01
CA LYS A 170 13.64 15.72 -22.50
C LYS A 170 14.50 14.59 -23.06
N SER A 171 15.03 14.75 -24.27
CA SER A 171 15.90 13.77 -24.96
C SER A 171 17.35 13.93 -24.52
N VAL A 172 17.98 12.87 -24.01
CA VAL A 172 19.36 12.91 -23.50
C VAL A 172 20.28 12.08 -24.39
N PRO A 173 21.35 12.66 -24.97
CA PRO A 173 22.35 11.90 -25.72
C PRO A 173 22.99 10.79 -24.88
N LYS A 174 23.34 9.64 -25.50
CA LYS A 174 23.99 8.51 -24.81
C LYS A 174 25.23 8.93 -24.02
N ILE A 175 26.09 9.77 -24.61
CA ILE A 175 27.31 10.25 -23.95
C ILE A 175 27.02 11.05 -22.67
N ALA A 176 25.93 11.82 -22.66
CA ALA A 176 25.53 12.57 -21.47
C ALA A 176 25.01 11.66 -20.36
N PHE A 177 24.21 10.65 -20.71
CA PHE A 177 23.81 9.62 -19.75
C PHE A 177 25.01 8.87 -19.19
N ALA A 178 25.99 8.48 -20.01
CA ALA A 178 27.20 7.79 -19.57
C ALA A 178 27.99 8.64 -18.55
N ARG A 179 28.18 9.94 -18.81
CA ARG A 179 28.89 10.85 -17.90
C ARG A 179 28.11 11.12 -16.61
N LEU A 180 26.78 11.21 -16.69
CA LEU A 180 25.90 11.28 -15.52
C LEU A 180 25.99 10.00 -14.67
N LEU A 181 25.98 8.82 -15.30
CA LEU A 181 26.15 7.53 -14.63
C LEU A 181 27.51 7.45 -13.96
N LYS A 182 28.59 7.84 -14.64
CA LYS A 182 29.94 7.92 -14.05
C LYS A 182 29.94 8.77 -12.79
N ALA A 183 29.33 9.95 -12.83
CA ALA A 183 29.23 10.81 -11.66
C ALA A 183 28.34 10.20 -10.55
N ALA A 184 27.24 9.55 -10.90
CA ALA A 184 26.35 8.89 -9.95
C ALA A 184 27.05 7.76 -9.18
N LEU A 185 27.95 7.05 -9.85
CA LEU A 185 28.76 5.97 -9.28
C LEU A 185 29.97 6.46 -8.45
N ASN A 186 30.24 7.77 -8.44
CA ASN A 186 31.32 8.42 -7.69
C ASN A 186 30.78 9.59 -6.85
N PRO A 187 29.87 9.34 -5.90
CA PRO A 187 29.31 10.37 -5.03
C PRO A 187 30.37 11.02 -4.11
N PRO A 188 30.18 12.29 -3.72
CA PRO A 188 31.01 12.92 -2.69
C PRO A 188 31.05 12.12 -1.38
N GLN A 189 32.19 12.14 -0.69
CA GLN A 189 32.39 11.39 0.55
C GLN A 189 31.39 11.78 1.66
N GLU A 190 30.93 13.04 1.68
CA GLU A 190 29.94 13.53 2.64
C GLU A 190 28.61 12.76 2.54
N ILE A 191 28.09 12.59 1.31
CA ILE A 191 26.81 11.90 1.08
C ILE A 191 26.93 10.37 1.18
N MET A 192 28.15 9.83 1.19
CA MET A 192 28.41 8.42 1.42
C MET A 192 28.36 8.02 2.90
N THR A 193 28.46 8.98 3.80
CA THR A 193 28.47 8.75 5.25
C THR A 193 27.19 8.06 5.71
N LEU A 194 27.33 6.88 6.32
CA LEU A 194 26.24 6.09 6.87
C LEU A 194 25.78 6.67 8.22
N PRO A 195 24.49 7.08 8.36
CA PRO A 195 24.00 7.71 9.58
C PRO A 195 24.22 6.88 10.85
N PHE A 196 24.07 5.56 10.77
CA PHE A 196 24.33 4.66 11.91
C PHE A 196 25.70 4.85 12.55
N THR A 197 26.73 5.06 11.74
CA THR A 197 28.11 5.30 12.20
C THR A 197 28.45 6.78 12.34
N GLY A 198 27.47 7.68 12.17
CA GLY A 198 27.71 9.13 12.04
C GLY A 198 28.32 9.80 13.28
N THR A 199 28.15 9.20 14.47
CA THR A 199 28.75 9.64 15.74
C THR A 199 30.14 9.05 16.00
N SER A 200 30.59 8.11 15.15
CA SER A 200 31.89 7.45 15.31
C SER A 200 33.04 8.35 14.82
N PRO A 201 34.26 8.19 15.35
CA PRO A 201 35.43 8.96 14.89
C PRO A 201 35.77 8.76 13.41
N ASP A 202 35.49 7.57 12.87
CA ASP A 202 35.65 7.23 11.45
C ASP A 202 34.35 6.62 10.90
N PRO A 203 33.38 7.45 10.50
CA PRO A 203 32.09 6.96 9.99
C PRO A 203 32.26 6.15 8.70
N ALA A 204 31.51 5.05 8.57
CA ALA A 204 31.50 4.25 7.36
C ALA A 204 30.96 5.04 6.17
N LYS A 205 31.62 4.92 5.02
CA LYS A 205 31.23 5.61 3.76
C LYS A 205 30.95 4.58 2.69
N VAL A 206 29.67 4.30 2.45
CA VAL A 206 29.24 3.13 1.67
C VAL A 206 28.03 3.44 0.81
N PHE A 207 27.89 2.69 -0.29
CA PHE A 207 26.58 2.50 -0.90
C PHE A 207 25.80 1.46 -0.11
N ILE A 208 24.50 1.67 0.03
CA ILE A 208 23.54 0.69 0.52
C ILE A 208 22.70 0.22 -0.67
N SER A 209 22.31 -1.05 -0.68
CA SER A 209 21.39 -1.59 -1.68
C SER A 209 20.28 -2.44 -1.08
N ILE A 210 19.13 -2.49 -1.75
CA ILE A 210 18.02 -3.38 -1.42
C ILE A 210 17.48 -4.02 -2.71
N LEU A 211 17.07 -5.29 -2.62
CA LEU A 211 16.31 -5.98 -3.65
C LEU A 211 14.82 -5.87 -3.33
N LEU A 212 14.02 -5.47 -4.32
CA LEU A 212 12.56 -5.43 -4.24
C LEU A 212 11.96 -6.34 -5.32
N ARG A 213 10.78 -6.91 -5.06
CA ARG A 213 9.99 -7.69 -6.03
C ARG A 213 8.58 -7.10 -6.21
N PRO A 214 8.45 -5.87 -6.75
CA PRO A 214 7.14 -5.25 -6.91
C PRO A 214 6.28 -6.03 -7.91
N VAL A 215 5.00 -6.21 -7.56
CA VAL A 215 4.00 -6.92 -8.38
C VAL A 215 3.73 -6.17 -9.68
N VAL A 216 3.67 -6.92 -10.77
CA VAL A 216 3.43 -6.47 -12.16
C VAL A 216 2.10 -7.00 -12.67
N ALA A 217 1.77 -8.27 -12.38
CA ALA A 217 0.47 -8.85 -12.69
C ALA A 217 -0.08 -9.57 -11.46
N PRO A 218 -1.31 -9.28 -11.01
CA PRO A 218 -1.90 -9.95 -9.85
C PRO A 218 -2.24 -11.41 -10.16
N GLU A 219 -2.35 -12.23 -9.10
CA GLU A 219 -2.91 -13.58 -9.23
C GLU A 219 -4.39 -13.52 -9.61
N VAL A 220 -4.79 -14.38 -10.54
CA VAL A 220 -6.19 -14.68 -10.85
C VAL A 220 -6.36 -16.20 -10.69
N PRO A 221 -7.02 -16.68 -9.62
CA PRO A 221 -7.14 -18.11 -9.33
C PRO A 221 -7.67 -18.91 -10.52
N GLY A 222 -6.95 -19.98 -10.89
CA GLY A 222 -7.28 -20.83 -12.04
C GLY A 222 -6.95 -20.24 -13.42
N VAL A 223 -6.41 -19.01 -13.50
CA VAL A 223 -6.07 -18.34 -14.75
C VAL A 223 -4.57 -18.03 -14.83
N SER A 224 -4.02 -17.31 -13.85
CA SER A 224 -2.61 -16.90 -13.87
C SER A 224 -2.04 -16.68 -12.46
N PRO A 225 -0.78 -17.09 -12.19
CA PRO A 225 -0.12 -16.76 -10.94
C PRO A 225 0.25 -15.26 -10.90
N GLU A 226 0.51 -14.75 -9.69
CA GLU A 226 1.10 -13.42 -9.52
C GLU A 226 2.49 -13.36 -10.18
N LYS A 227 2.76 -12.28 -10.91
CA LYS A 227 4.07 -11.97 -11.49
C LYS A 227 4.63 -10.69 -10.91
N SER A 228 5.92 -10.67 -10.63
CA SER A 228 6.67 -9.50 -10.17
C SER A 228 7.86 -9.21 -11.08
N MET A 229 8.33 -7.97 -11.12
CA MET A 229 9.68 -7.67 -11.60
C MET A 229 10.65 -7.68 -10.42
N GLU A 230 11.95 -7.64 -10.69
CA GLU A 230 12.95 -7.35 -9.66
C GLU A 230 13.50 -5.93 -9.81
N VAL A 231 13.77 -5.25 -8.70
CA VAL A 231 14.37 -3.91 -8.69
C VAL A 231 15.55 -3.86 -7.73
N ARG A 232 16.71 -3.44 -8.24
CA ARG A 232 17.91 -3.13 -7.47
C ARG A 232 17.95 -1.63 -7.18
N PHE A 233 17.78 -1.27 -5.91
CA PHE A 233 17.74 0.12 -5.49
C PHE A 233 19.01 0.45 -4.70
N PHE A 234 19.80 1.40 -5.21
CA PHE A 234 21.06 1.84 -4.64
C PHE A 234 20.98 3.27 -4.13
N ALA A 235 21.57 3.51 -2.97
CA ALA A 235 21.65 4.82 -2.36
C ALA A 235 23.02 5.01 -1.66
N PRO A 236 23.66 6.19 -1.77
CA PRO A 236 24.71 6.59 -0.84
C PRO A 236 24.26 6.47 0.62
N GLY A 237 25.18 6.20 1.54
CA GLY A 237 24.87 5.89 2.94
C GLY A 237 23.95 6.90 3.63
N ASN A 238 24.14 8.19 3.34
CA ASN A 238 23.36 9.29 3.93
C ASN A 238 21.88 9.25 3.50
N LEU A 239 21.57 8.51 2.42
CA LEU A 239 20.25 8.38 1.83
C LEU A 239 19.60 7.01 2.10
N VAL A 240 20.09 6.25 3.07
CA VAL A 240 19.51 4.95 3.44
C VAL A 240 18.05 5.03 3.91
N SER A 241 17.60 6.20 4.38
CA SER A 241 16.20 6.46 4.69
C SER A 241 15.27 6.31 3.47
N ASN A 242 15.76 6.60 2.25
CA ASN A 242 15.00 6.35 1.03
C ASN A 242 14.80 4.85 0.79
N LEU A 243 15.75 4.02 1.23
CA LEU A 243 15.60 2.56 1.18
C LEU A 243 14.59 2.06 2.21
N ASP A 244 14.58 2.60 3.44
CA ASP A 244 13.52 2.30 4.44
C ASP A 244 12.14 2.67 3.87
N PHE A 245 12.05 3.81 3.20
CA PHE A 245 10.80 4.26 2.59
C PHE A 245 10.27 3.28 1.53
N VAL A 246 11.11 2.85 0.57
CA VAL A 246 10.65 1.91 -0.46
C VAL A 246 10.47 0.49 0.06
N GLU A 247 11.28 0.05 1.03
CA GLU A 247 11.13 -1.24 1.70
C GLU A 247 9.77 -1.38 2.38
N ARG A 248 9.31 -0.33 3.06
CA ARG A 248 7.99 -0.34 3.72
C ARG A 248 6.81 -0.37 2.75
N ILE A 249 7.01 0.11 1.52
CA ILE A 249 5.95 0.16 0.51
C ILE A 249 5.91 -1.13 -0.31
N PHE A 250 7.08 -1.66 -0.70
CA PHE A 250 7.20 -2.74 -1.68
C PHE A 250 7.77 -4.05 -1.11
N GLY A 251 8.15 -4.07 0.17
CA GLY A 251 8.74 -5.22 0.86
C GLY A 251 10.22 -5.44 0.52
N ASN A 252 10.91 -6.16 1.40
CA ASN A 252 12.29 -6.61 1.20
C ASN A 252 12.30 -7.98 0.52
N ALA A 253 13.05 -8.14 -0.57
CA ALA A 253 13.17 -9.40 -1.30
C ALA A 253 14.44 -10.21 -0.97
N GLY A 254 15.16 -9.83 0.08
CA GLY A 254 16.27 -10.58 0.62
C GLY A 254 17.65 -10.18 0.10
N ASP A 255 18.61 -11.07 0.38
CA ASP A 255 19.97 -10.97 -0.14
C ASP A 255 19.98 -11.43 -1.61
N PRO A 256 20.29 -10.55 -2.58
CA PRO A 256 20.28 -10.89 -4.00
C PRO A 256 21.39 -11.88 -4.39
N TYR A 257 22.39 -12.10 -3.53
CA TYR A 257 23.46 -13.08 -3.78
C TYR A 257 23.02 -14.51 -3.50
N LEU A 258 21.86 -14.72 -2.86
CA LEU A 258 21.34 -16.05 -2.58
C LEU A 258 20.47 -16.55 -3.74
N PRO A 259 20.69 -17.78 -4.28
CA PRO A 259 19.90 -18.31 -5.39
C PRO A 259 18.39 -18.32 -5.15
N GLN A 260 17.96 -18.50 -3.91
CA GLN A 260 16.54 -18.45 -3.53
C GLN A 260 15.84 -17.09 -3.77
N ASN A 261 16.63 -16.02 -3.96
CA ASN A 261 16.14 -14.68 -4.27
C ASN A 261 16.48 -14.24 -5.70
N ASP A 262 17.09 -15.11 -6.51
CA ASP A 262 17.36 -14.85 -7.93
C ASP A 262 16.05 -15.01 -8.72
N ALA A 263 15.59 -13.91 -9.31
CA ALA A 263 14.35 -13.91 -10.08
C ALA A 263 14.42 -14.81 -11.33
N GLY A 264 15.61 -14.98 -11.91
CA GLY A 264 15.83 -15.82 -13.08
C GLY A 264 15.57 -17.31 -12.82
N LEU A 265 15.63 -17.74 -11.56
CA LEU A 265 15.34 -19.13 -11.16
C LEU A 265 13.85 -19.36 -10.85
N ASP A 266 13.07 -18.28 -10.67
CA ASP A 266 11.64 -18.29 -10.36
C ASP A 266 10.82 -17.78 -11.56
N VAL A 267 10.91 -18.52 -12.67
CA VAL A 267 10.25 -18.16 -13.95
C VAL A 267 8.73 -18.08 -13.83
N ASP A 268 8.14 -18.80 -12.87
CA ASP A 268 6.70 -18.84 -12.64
C ASP A 268 6.16 -17.56 -12.00
N HIS A 269 6.98 -16.81 -11.25
CA HIS A 269 6.54 -15.57 -10.58
C HIS A 269 7.37 -14.34 -10.97
N TRP A 270 8.39 -14.48 -11.83
CA TRP A 270 9.08 -13.36 -12.45
C TRP A 270 8.45 -12.97 -13.78
N SER A 271 8.38 -11.67 -14.05
CA SER A 271 7.88 -11.10 -15.30
C SER A 271 8.93 -11.05 -16.41
N GLY A 272 10.20 -11.37 -16.13
CA GLY A 272 11.30 -11.27 -17.09
C GLY A 272 11.95 -9.88 -17.16
N HIS A 273 11.62 -8.98 -16.23
CA HIS A 273 12.11 -7.58 -16.23
C HIS A 273 12.93 -7.26 -14.98
N THR A 274 13.98 -6.46 -15.18
CA THR A 274 14.90 -6.02 -14.12
C THR A 274 15.01 -4.50 -14.10
N GLY A 275 14.80 -3.91 -12.94
CA GLY A 275 14.89 -2.48 -12.70
C GLY A 275 16.13 -2.10 -11.88
N CYS A 276 16.68 -0.92 -12.15
CA CYS A 276 17.77 -0.32 -11.37
C CYS A 276 17.43 1.13 -11.03
N VAL A 277 17.61 1.52 -9.77
CA VAL A 277 17.50 2.92 -9.32
C VAL A 277 18.74 3.31 -8.56
N ILE A 278 19.35 4.44 -8.92
CA ILE A 278 20.51 5.02 -8.22
C ILE A 278 20.18 6.44 -7.79
N LEU A 279 20.22 6.71 -6.47
CA LEU A 279 20.11 8.07 -5.95
C LEU A 279 21.45 8.80 -6.04
N ALA A 280 21.44 9.97 -6.65
CA ALA A 280 22.63 10.77 -6.89
C ALA A 280 22.28 12.27 -6.89
N PRO A 281 21.89 12.84 -5.74
CA PRO A 281 21.46 14.25 -5.67
C PRO A 281 22.56 15.24 -6.07
N HIS A 282 23.84 14.85 -5.97
CA HIS A 282 24.98 15.67 -6.38
C HIS A 282 25.07 15.91 -7.89
N LEU A 283 24.29 15.21 -8.72
CA LEU A 283 24.31 15.40 -10.17
C LEU A 283 23.83 16.79 -10.61
N ILE A 284 23.06 17.49 -9.78
CA ILE A 284 22.60 18.87 -10.07
C ILE A 284 23.77 19.87 -10.16
N GLU A 285 24.95 19.50 -9.65
CA GLU A 285 26.14 20.33 -9.68
C GLU A 285 26.94 20.25 -11.00
N LEU A 286 26.64 19.29 -11.86
CA LEU A 286 27.36 19.11 -13.12
C LEU A 286 26.94 20.17 -14.13
N THR A 287 27.89 20.64 -14.94
CA THR A 287 27.56 21.54 -16.07
C THR A 287 27.11 20.77 -17.29
N LYS A 288 26.29 21.40 -18.13
CA LYS A 288 25.86 20.87 -19.44
C LYS A 288 27.07 20.49 -20.30
N LYS A 289 28.11 21.33 -20.28
CA LYS A 289 29.39 21.06 -20.97
C LYS A 289 30.10 19.84 -20.39
N ALA A 290 30.19 19.71 -19.06
CA ALA A 290 30.88 18.58 -18.41
C ALA A 290 30.22 17.23 -18.76
N VAL A 291 28.89 17.20 -18.86
CA VAL A 291 28.18 16.00 -19.31
C VAL A 291 28.20 15.82 -20.83
N GLY A 292 28.88 16.66 -21.60
CA GLY A 292 29.07 16.47 -23.04
C GLY A 292 27.89 16.91 -23.92
N LEU A 293 27.05 17.82 -23.44
CA LEU A 293 26.05 18.45 -24.30
C LEU A 293 26.73 19.42 -25.28
N PRO A 294 26.15 19.63 -26.48
CA PRO A 294 26.70 20.54 -27.49
C PRO A 294 26.54 22.01 -27.10
N HIS A 295 27.40 22.86 -27.67
CA HIS A 295 27.15 24.31 -27.68
C HIS A 295 25.87 24.62 -28.46
N TRP A 296 25.15 25.69 -28.10
CA TRP A 296 23.87 26.08 -28.68
C TRP A 296 23.87 26.13 -30.22
N ASP A 297 24.96 26.63 -30.81
CA ASP A 297 25.10 26.74 -32.28
C ASP A 297 25.20 25.39 -32.99
N GLN A 298 25.61 24.34 -32.28
CA GLN A 298 25.71 22.96 -32.78
C GLN A 298 24.49 22.12 -32.39
N ALA A 299 23.59 22.67 -31.58
CA ALA A 299 22.42 21.97 -31.07
C ALA A 299 21.27 21.96 -32.08
N THR A 300 20.59 20.82 -32.18
CA THR A 300 19.33 20.67 -32.91
C THR A 300 18.22 21.50 -32.26
N GLU A 301 17.14 21.77 -33.01
CA GLU A 301 15.95 22.44 -32.46
C GLU A 301 15.38 21.70 -31.24
N ARG A 302 15.38 20.37 -31.26
CA ARG A 302 14.94 19.54 -30.14
C ARG A 302 15.84 19.71 -28.91
N GLN A 303 17.15 19.70 -29.09
CA GLN A 303 18.09 19.92 -27.99
C GLN A 303 17.93 21.31 -27.38
N ARG A 304 17.75 22.35 -28.20
CA ARG A 304 17.47 23.72 -27.74
C ARG A 304 16.18 23.80 -26.94
N ARG A 305 15.10 23.20 -27.45
CA ARG A 305 13.79 23.13 -26.77
C ARG A 305 13.86 22.43 -25.42
N ASP A 306 14.62 21.34 -25.34
CA ASP A 306 14.72 20.51 -24.14
C ASP A 306 15.77 21.06 -23.13
N GLY A 307 16.52 22.11 -23.49
CA GLY A 307 17.63 22.62 -22.68
C GLY A 307 18.85 21.70 -22.66
N MET A 308 19.00 20.85 -23.68
CA MET A 308 20.07 19.85 -23.84
C MET A 308 21.23 20.40 -24.69
N CYS A 309 21.61 21.65 -24.40
CA CYS A 309 22.74 22.37 -24.97
C CYS A 309 23.09 23.56 -24.06
N TRP A 310 24.26 24.17 -24.25
CA TRP A 310 24.73 25.30 -23.45
C TRP A 310 25.17 26.48 -24.32
N GLN A 311 25.01 27.70 -23.80
CA GLN A 311 25.59 28.93 -24.33
C GLN A 311 26.78 29.38 -23.47
N ASP A 312 26.65 29.27 -22.14
CA ASP A 312 27.72 29.47 -21.16
C ASP A 312 28.23 28.13 -20.63
N GLU A 313 29.56 27.96 -20.56
CA GLU A 313 30.21 26.73 -20.10
C GLU A 313 29.86 26.33 -18.66
N ASN A 314 29.43 27.31 -17.85
CA ASN A 314 29.09 27.14 -16.45
C ASN A 314 27.61 26.79 -16.23
N GLU A 315 26.79 26.72 -17.29
CA GLU A 315 25.39 26.32 -17.17
C GLU A 315 25.28 24.93 -16.54
N LYS A 316 24.58 24.84 -15.41
CA LYS A 316 24.29 23.58 -14.73
C LYS A 316 23.34 22.74 -15.56
N TYR A 317 23.53 21.42 -15.55
CA TYR A 317 22.61 20.49 -16.17
C TYR A 317 21.23 20.62 -15.51
N ASN A 318 20.18 20.68 -16.33
CA ASN A 318 18.82 20.98 -15.88
C ASN A 318 18.72 22.25 -15.00
N ASP A 319 19.59 23.22 -15.27
CA ASP A 319 19.64 24.52 -14.58
C ASP A 319 19.82 24.36 -13.05
N GLY A 320 20.49 23.28 -12.62
CA GLY A 320 20.74 22.97 -11.21
C GLY A 320 19.51 22.43 -10.46
N SER A 321 18.44 22.09 -11.18
CA SER A 321 17.19 21.58 -10.61
C SER A 321 17.13 20.04 -10.64
N ALA A 322 16.37 19.48 -9.70
CA ALA A 322 16.09 18.04 -9.62
C ALA A 322 15.62 17.44 -10.96
N PHE A 323 16.15 16.27 -11.31
CA PHE A 323 15.74 15.50 -12.47
C PHE A 323 15.83 14.00 -12.20
N LYS A 324 15.22 13.22 -13.08
CA LYS A 324 15.53 11.82 -13.27
C LYS A 324 15.87 11.55 -14.73
N VAL A 325 16.84 10.68 -14.98
CA VAL A 325 17.20 10.25 -16.33
C VAL A 325 17.07 8.75 -16.45
N VAL A 326 16.32 8.30 -17.46
CA VAL A 326 15.95 6.89 -17.64
C VAL A 326 16.57 6.33 -18.92
N CYS A 327 17.26 5.20 -18.78
CA CYS A 327 17.76 4.35 -19.85
C CYS A 327 16.95 3.05 -19.89
N ARG A 328 16.38 2.69 -21.04
CA ARG A 328 15.54 1.50 -21.23
C ARG A 328 15.36 1.15 -22.70
N ASP A 329 15.19 -0.12 -23.01
CA ASP A 329 14.83 -0.60 -24.34
C ASP A 329 13.95 -1.88 -24.28
N LEU A 330 13.97 -2.70 -25.33
CA LEU A 330 13.19 -3.94 -25.43
C LEU A 330 13.83 -5.16 -24.72
N ASN A 331 15.05 -5.04 -24.19
CA ASN A 331 15.74 -6.10 -23.47
C ASN A 331 15.18 -6.35 -22.06
N GLY A 332 14.17 -5.59 -21.63
CA GLY A 332 13.50 -5.77 -20.34
C GLY A 332 14.24 -5.20 -19.15
N VAL A 333 15.28 -4.38 -19.37
CA VAL A 333 16.05 -3.70 -18.32
C VAL A 333 15.80 -2.20 -18.35
N ILE A 334 15.49 -1.63 -17.18
CA ILE A 334 15.28 -0.18 -17.00
C ILE A 334 16.18 0.37 -15.90
N VAL A 335 16.99 1.38 -16.22
CA VAL A 335 17.93 2.02 -15.29
C VAL A 335 17.59 3.50 -15.14
N THR A 336 17.43 3.93 -13.88
CA THR A 336 17.11 5.33 -13.57
C THR A 336 18.09 5.94 -12.56
N LEU A 337 18.62 7.11 -12.91
CA LEU A 337 19.35 7.98 -11.97
C LEU A 337 18.39 9.07 -11.46
N ILE A 338 18.38 9.31 -10.15
CA ILE A 338 17.54 10.35 -9.52
C ILE A 338 18.45 11.38 -8.87
N ALA A 339 18.38 12.63 -9.34
CA ALA A 339 19.16 13.76 -8.86
C ALA A 339 18.42 14.59 -7.80
N ASP A 340 17.83 13.91 -6.82
CA ASP A 340 17.17 14.47 -5.64
C ASP A 340 16.92 13.32 -4.63
N ASN A 341 16.69 13.64 -3.36
CA ASN A 341 16.44 12.64 -2.31
C ASN A 341 15.03 12.72 -1.69
N TYR A 342 14.13 13.55 -2.23
CA TYR A 342 12.73 13.55 -1.81
C TYR A 342 12.08 12.19 -2.11
N PHE A 343 11.54 11.56 -1.06
CA PHE A 343 10.97 10.21 -1.07
C PHE A 343 9.93 9.96 -2.17
N GLY A 344 9.20 11.00 -2.57
CA GLY A 344 8.20 10.91 -3.64
C GLY A 344 8.79 10.48 -4.99
N TYR A 345 10.04 10.83 -5.29
CA TYR A 345 10.71 10.35 -6.50
C TYR A 345 10.96 8.85 -6.44
N SER A 346 11.48 8.33 -5.33
CA SER A 346 11.73 6.88 -5.13
C SER A 346 10.47 6.04 -5.34
N LYS A 347 9.34 6.45 -4.73
CA LYS A 347 8.04 5.75 -4.91
C LYS A 347 7.54 5.81 -6.36
N LYS A 348 7.62 6.99 -6.99
CA LYS A 348 7.12 7.17 -8.35
C LYS A 348 8.03 6.54 -9.40
N GLU A 349 9.29 6.31 -9.08
CA GLU A 349 10.19 5.59 -9.97
C GLU A 349 9.89 4.10 -10.00
N ILE A 350 9.67 3.46 -8.84
CA ILE A 350 9.23 2.06 -8.81
C ILE A 350 7.91 1.91 -9.59
N LYS A 351 6.96 2.84 -9.44
CA LYS A 351 5.75 2.90 -10.31
C LYS A 351 6.10 2.94 -11.81
N SER A 352 7.07 3.77 -12.21
CA SER A 352 7.47 3.91 -13.61
C SER A 352 8.09 2.62 -14.15
N GLN A 353 8.87 1.90 -13.32
CA GLN A 353 9.47 0.62 -13.68
C GLN A 353 8.43 -0.51 -13.76
N ILE A 354 7.44 -0.55 -12.85
CA ILE A 354 6.29 -1.46 -12.96
C ILE A 354 5.55 -1.19 -14.27
N SER A 355 5.26 0.08 -14.59
CA SER A 355 4.58 0.46 -15.84
C SER A 355 5.36 -0.01 -17.07
N TYR A 356 6.69 0.17 -17.08
CA TYR A 356 7.57 -0.37 -18.11
C TYR A 356 7.45 -1.90 -18.23
N ALA A 357 7.52 -2.62 -17.12
CA ALA A 357 7.38 -4.08 -17.10
C ALA A 357 6.00 -4.54 -17.59
N THR A 358 4.90 -3.90 -17.17
CA THR A 358 3.54 -4.23 -17.66
C THR A 358 3.41 -4.04 -19.18
N ASN A 359 4.02 -2.98 -19.73
CA ASN A 359 3.95 -2.69 -21.16
C ASN A 359 4.70 -3.73 -22.02
N LEU A 360 5.80 -4.28 -21.51
CA LEU A 360 6.57 -5.32 -22.21
C LEU A 360 6.00 -6.72 -21.96
N PHE A 361 5.48 -6.98 -20.76
CA PHE A 361 4.91 -8.28 -20.40
C PHE A 361 3.61 -8.58 -21.16
N GLY A 362 2.72 -7.60 -21.28
CA GLY A 362 1.40 -7.76 -21.88
C GLY A 362 0.39 -8.46 -20.96
N GLY A 363 -0.91 -8.26 -21.24
CA GLY A 363 -1.99 -8.88 -20.47
C GLY A 363 -2.25 -8.29 -19.07
N CYS A 364 -1.55 -7.22 -18.70
CA CYS A 364 -1.78 -6.46 -17.48
C CYS A 364 -1.50 -4.96 -17.68
N GLU A 365 -1.96 -4.13 -16.73
CA GLU A 365 -1.83 -2.68 -16.76
C GLU A 365 -1.36 -2.15 -15.40
N GLU A 366 -0.44 -1.19 -15.41
CA GLU A 366 -0.10 -0.40 -14.24
C GLU A 366 -0.96 0.86 -14.22
N GLU A 367 -1.74 1.06 -13.16
CA GLU A 367 -2.73 2.14 -13.12
C GLU A 367 -2.53 3.12 -11.96
N HIS A 368 -2.84 4.39 -12.19
CA HIS A 368 -2.92 5.40 -11.13
C HIS A 368 -4.36 5.56 -10.65
N SER A 369 -4.81 4.60 -9.83
CA SER A 369 -6.22 4.45 -9.44
C SER A 369 -6.43 4.36 -7.93
N GLY A 370 -7.68 4.51 -7.51
CA GLY A 370 -8.18 4.09 -6.20
C GLY A 370 -9.26 3.04 -6.38
N GLY A 371 -9.67 2.39 -5.30
CA GLY A 371 -10.76 1.42 -5.35
C GLY A 371 -11.24 1.01 -3.95
N ALA A 372 -12.41 0.38 -3.90
CA ALA A 372 -12.98 -0.16 -2.67
C ALA A 372 -13.92 -1.32 -3.01
N LEU A 373 -13.97 -2.34 -2.16
CA LEU A 373 -15.07 -3.32 -2.14
C LEU A 373 -16.07 -2.85 -1.09
N ALA A 374 -17.20 -2.31 -1.55
CA ALA A 374 -18.19 -1.67 -0.68
C ALA A 374 -19.37 -2.61 -0.43
N PHE A 375 -19.60 -2.96 0.84
CA PHE A 375 -20.75 -3.75 1.27
C PHE A 375 -21.82 -2.82 1.88
N PRO A 376 -23.07 -2.87 1.41
CA PRO A 376 -24.16 -2.14 2.03
C PRO A 376 -24.33 -2.50 3.50
N ARG A 377 -24.62 -1.50 4.33
CA ARG A 377 -24.84 -1.64 5.77
C ARG A 377 -26.12 -0.96 6.20
N PHE A 378 -26.78 -1.56 7.18
CA PHE A 378 -28.07 -1.10 7.68
C PHE A 378 -28.05 -0.97 9.20
N ASN A 379 -28.69 0.08 9.71
CA ASN A 379 -29.10 0.11 11.11
C ASN A 379 -30.37 -0.74 11.23
N LEU A 380 -30.27 -1.88 11.91
CA LEU A 380 -31.38 -2.82 12.09
C LEU A 380 -32.23 -2.49 13.33
N GLY A 381 -31.85 -1.45 14.09
CA GLY A 381 -32.52 -1.06 15.32
C GLY A 381 -32.20 -2.00 16.49
N ASP A 382 -33.21 -2.23 17.33
CA ASP A 382 -33.07 -2.99 18.57
C ASP A 382 -33.48 -4.46 18.43
N SER A 383 -34.36 -4.81 17.48
CA SER A 383 -34.75 -6.19 17.21
C SER A 383 -34.76 -6.45 15.71
N TYR A 384 -34.24 -7.60 15.30
CA TYR A 384 -34.16 -7.98 13.91
C TYR A 384 -34.47 -9.46 13.72
N ILE A 385 -35.30 -9.75 12.73
CA ILE A 385 -35.50 -11.06 12.13
C ILE A 385 -35.18 -10.94 10.65
N LEU A 386 -34.69 -12.02 10.06
CA LEU A 386 -34.32 -12.04 8.65
C LEU A 386 -35.54 -11.66 7.78
N ASP A 387 -35.34 -10.72 6.85
CA ASP A 387 -36.41 -10.26 5.95
C ASP A 387 -36.79 -11.38 4.96
N SER A 388 -38.07 -11.43 4.60
CA SER A 388 -38.65 -12.25 3.54
C SER A 388 -37.83 -12.31 2.25
N LYS A 389 -37.18 -11.21 1.85
CA LYS A 389 -36.32 -11.20 0.65
C LYS A 389 -35.15 -12.19 0.77
N TYR A 390 -34.52 -12.30 1.93
CA TYR A 390 -33.38 -13.20 2.13
C TYR A 390 -33.83 -14.63 2.36
N LEU A 391 -35.00 -14.81 2.98
CA LEU A 391 -35.61 -16.14 3.11
C LEU A 391 -35.98 -16.71 1.73
N ALA A 392 -36.40 -15.86 0.80
CA ALA A 392 -36.71 -16.25 -0.57
C ALA A 392 -35.49 -16.72 -1.37
N ASP A 393 -34.27 -16.30 -1.01
CA ASP A 393 -33.03 -16.77 -1.64
C ASP A 393 -32.74 -18.25 -1.32
N GLY A 394 -33.40 -18.82 -0.30
CA GLY A 394 -33.42 -20.26 -0.03
C GLY A 394 -32.22 -20.81 0.74
N HIS A 395 -31.30 -19.96 1.19
CA HIS A 395 -30.13 -20.39 1.98
C HIS A 395 -30.53 -20.87 3.37
N THR A 396 -30.09 -22.07 3.75
CA THR A 396 -30.47 -22.69 5.03
C THR A 396 -29.28 -23.03 5.92
N TYR A 397 -29.54 -23.13 7.22
CA TYR A 397 -28.54 -23.61 8.18
C TYR A 397 -28.09 -25.05 7.90
N ALA A 398 -28.98 -25.90 7.38
CA ALA A 398 -28.64 -27.26 7.00
C ALA A 398 -27.62 -27.32 5.84
N GLU A 399 -27.71 -26.39 4.89
CA GLU A 399 -26.72 -26.23 3.82
C GLU A 399 -25.36 -25.82 4.38
N LEU A 400 -25.33 -24.93 5.38
CA LEU A 400 -24.08 -24.56 6.07
C LEU A 400 -23.44 -25.77 6.73
N GLN A 401 -24.24 -26.60 7.44
CA GLN A 401 -23.76 -27.82 8.09
C GLN A 401 -23.08 -28.77 7.11
N THR A 402 -23.65 -28.92 5.91
CA THR A 402 -23.12 -29.81 4.89
C THR A 402 -21.88 -29.25 4.22
N SER A 403 -21.90 -27.96 3.89
CA SER A 403 -20.87 -27.34 3.03
C SER A 403 -19.65 -26.84 3.80
N TYR A 404 -19.79 -26.57 5.11
CA TYR A 404 -18.76 -25.88 5.92
C TYR A 404 -18.41 -26.60 7.23
N ALA A 405 -18.67 -27.92 7.33
CA ALA A 405 -18.34 -28.76 8.50
C ALA A 405 -16.87 -28.68 8.95
N ASP A 406 -15.95 -28.46 8.02
CA ASP A 406 -14.52 -28.37 8.32
C ASP A 406 -14.11 -27.04 8.97
N LEU A 407 -14.88 -25.98 8.73
CA LEU A 407 -14.58 -24.61 9.19
C LEU A 407 -15.40 -24.21 10.43
N ILE A 408 -16.57 -24.81 10.61
CA ILE A 408 -17.53 -24.45 11.63
C ILE A 408 -17.70 -25.61 12.62
N ASP A 409 -17.67 -25.29 13.91
CA ASP A 409 -18.04 -26.18 15.00
C ASP A 409 -19.54 -26.03 15.27
N PHE A 410 -20.33 -26.98 14.75
CA PHE A 410 -21.79 -26.98 14.84
C PHE A 410 -22.26 -27.53 16.19
N ARG A 411 -23.18 -26.81 16.83
CA ARG A 411 -23.68 -27.10 18.17
C ARG A 411 -25.04 -27.77 18.11
N PRO A 412 -25.34 -28.71 19.02
CA PRO A 412 -26.63 -29.39 19.06
C PRO A 412 -27.80 -28.43 19.29
N GLU A 413 -27.56 -27.28 19.92
CA GLU A 413 -28.54 -26.21 20.13
C GLU A 413 -28.89 -25.45 18.83
N GLY A 414 -28.33 -25.79 17.67
CA GLY A 414 -28.72 -25.23 16.38
C GLY A 414 -28.00 -23.93 15.99
N TYR A 415 -26.76 -23.73 16.46
CA TYR A 415 -25.88 -22.63 16.02
C TYR A 415 -24.45 -23.12 15.76
N GLY A 416 -23.67 -22.37 14.98
CA GLY A 416 -22.28 -22.71 14.65
C GLY A 416 -21.30 -21.71 15.23
N VAL A 417 -20.07 -22.16 15.50
CA VAL A 417 -18.95 -21.30 15.91
C VAL A 417 -17.78 -21.50 14.97
N ASP A 418 -17.19 -20.43 14.45
CA ASP A 418 -15.98 -20.54 13.62
C ASP A 418 -14.83 -21.16 14.44
N ARG A 419 -14.13 -22.13 13.86
CA ARG A 419 -13.05 -22.86 14.56
C ARG A 419 -11.82 -22.01 14.83
N ASN A 420 -11.54 -21.02 13.99
CA ASN A 420 -10.40 -20.11 14.13
C ASN A 420 -10.77 -18.87 14.95
N TRP A 421 -12.03 -18.44 14.89
CA TRP A 421 -12.51 -17.19 15.45
C TRP A 421 -13.78 -17.39 16.28
N ARG A 422 -13.61 -17.71 17.56
CA ARG A 422 -14.74 -18.02 18.48
C ARG A 422 -15.80 -16.93 18.60
N GLN A 423 -15.48 -15.71 18.22
CA GLN A 423 -16.40 -14.57 18.20
C GLN A 423 -17.29 -14.50 16.93
N VAL A 424 -17.08 -15.39 15.95
CA VAL A 424 -17.90 -15.52 14.75
C VAL A 424 -18.88 -16.66 14.97
N ILE A 425 -20.17 -16.31 14.95
CA ILE A 425 -21.28 -17.20 15.28
C ILE A 425 -22.21 -17.32 14.08
N PHE A 426 -22.58 -18.54 13.71
CA PHE A 426 -23.54 -18.82 12.64
C PHE A 426 -24.89 -19.16 13.25
N LEU A 427 -25.92 -18.40 12.87
CA LEU A 427 -27.30 -18.55 13.33
C LEU A 427 -28.14 -19.24 12.24
N PRO A 428 -29.27 -19.87 12.62
CA PRO A 428 -30.24 -20.35 11.65
C PRO A 428 -31.07 -19.21 11.05
N GLU A 429 -31.69 -19.46 9.90
CA GLU A 429 -32.45 -18.50 9.11
C GLU A 429 -33.67 -17.91 9.84
N ASP A 430 -34.23 -18.61 10.82
CA ASP A 430 -35.36 -18.18 11.65
C ASP A 430 -34.93 -17.40 12.91
N ALA A 431 -33.63 -17.20 13.12
CA ALA A 431 -33.14 -16.56 14.33
C ALA A 431 -33.58 -15.09 14.41
N ARG A 432 -34.08 -14.70 15.59
CA ARG A 432 -34.37 -13.32 15.98
C ARG A 432 -33.30 -12.80 16.93
N LEU A 433 -32.72 -11.66 16.59
CA LEU A 433 -31.77 -10.92 17.43
C LEU A 433 -32.51 -9.81 18.16
N ASP A 434 -32.36 -9.74 19.47
CA ASP A 434 -32.93 -8.69 20.32
C ASP A 434 -31.84 -8.07 21.21
N LEU A 435 -31.62 -6.77 21.01
CA LEU A 435 -30.62 -5.97 21.69
C LEU A 435 -31.01 -5.66 23.13
N LEU A 436 -32.29 -5.40 23.39
CA LEU A 436 -32.79 -5.04 24.72
C LEU A 436 -32.73 -6.24 25.66
N GLU A 437 -33.14 -7.41 25.16
CA GLU A 437 -33.00 -8.68 25.89
C GLU A 437 -31.57 -9.22 25.87
N GLN A 438 -30.72 -8.71 24.97
CA GLN A 438 -29.37 -9.20 24.68
C GLN A 438 -29.36 -10.69 24.33
N ARG A 439 -30.28 -11.11 23.45
CA ARG A 439 -30.46 -12.51 23.07
C ARG A 439 -30.71 -12.69 21.58
N ALA A 440 -30.11 -13.73 21.01
CA ALA A 440 -30.62 -14.40 19.83
C ALA A 440 -31.54 -15.53 20.28
N THR A 441 -32.63 -15.76 19.54
CA THR A 441 -33.59 -16.84 19.79
C THR A 441 -34.03 -17.47 18.47
N TRP A 442 -34.25 -18.79 18.46
CA TRP A 442 -34.68 -19.55 17.28
C TRP A 442 -35.33 -20.87 17.71
N GLN A 443 -35.83 -21.66 16.76
CA GLN A 443 -36.37 -22.99 17.03
C GLN A 443 -35.42 -24.08 16.54
N THR A 444 -35.25 -25.13 17.34
CA THR A 444 -34.52 -26.33 16.91
C THR A 444 -35.25 -27.56 17.44
N ASN A 445 -35.66 -28.46 16.54
CA ASN A 445 -36.44 -29.67 16.88
C ASN A 445 -37.71 -29.40 17.70
N GLY A 446 -38.34 -28.24 17.51
CA GLY A 446 -39.54 -27.82 18.24
C GLY A 446 -39.28 -27.24 19.63
N GLU A 447 -38.02 -27.09 20.04
CA GLU A 447 -37.61 -26.42 21.28
C GLU A 447 -37.06 -25.02 20.99
N ALA A 448 -37.45 -24.04 21.83
CA ALA A 448 -36.92 -22.69 21.76
C ALA A 448 -35.49 -22.64 22.30
N GLN A 449 -34.56 -22.19 21.47
CA GLN A 449 -33.14 -22.05 21.79
C GLN A 449 -32.79 -20.57 21.96
N SER A 450 -31.71 -20.29 22.71
CA SER A 450 -31.25 -18.92 22.91
C SER A 450 -29.74 -18.81 23.10
N LEU A 451 -29.16 -17.72 22.59
CA LEU A 451 -27.76 -17.36 22.75
C LEU A 451 -27.63 -15.90 23.17
N LYS A 452 -26.61 -15.57 23.97
CA LYS A 452 -26.38 -14.20 24.41
C LYS A 452 -25.78 -13.29 23.32
N LEU A 453 -26.40 -12.12 23.20
CA LEU A 453 -25.95 -10.80 22.74
C LEU A 453 -24.59 -10.33 23.27
N LEU A 454 -23.50 -10.35 22.50
CA LEU A 454 -22.21 -9.85 22.95
C LEU A 454 -21.58 -8.84 21.97
N ALA A 455 -21.03 -7.76 22.51
CA ALA A 455 -20.20 -6.84 21.75
C ALA A 455 -18.86 -7.49 21.36
N GLY A 456 -18.35 -7.18 20.17
CA GLY A 456 -17.15 -7.82 19.61
C GLY A 456 -17.41 -9.16 18.92
N TYR A 457 -18.65 -9.67 18.97
CA TYR A 457 -19.09 -10.85 18.24
C TYR A 457 -19.75 -10.44 16.92
N THR A 458 -19.63 -11.31 15.91
CA THR A 458 -20.30 -11.18 14.62
C THR A 458 -21.19 -12.40 14.40
N TYR A 459 -22.46 -12.14 14.15
CA TYR A 459 -23.49 -13.15 13.93
C TYR A 459 -23.80 -13.23 12.44
N PHE A 460 -23.78 -14.43 11.86
CA PHE A 460 -24.01 -14.68 10.45
C PHE A 460 -25.31 -15.44 10.26
N TYR A 461 -26.17 -14.96 9.38
CA TYR A 461 -27.27 -15.75 8.83
C TYR A 461 -26.77 -16.64 7.67
N PRO A 462 -27.52 -17.69 7.28
CA PRO A 462 -27.12 -18.58 6.19
C PRO A 462 -26.94 -17.89 4.84
N CYS A 463 -27.72 -16.84 4.56
CA CYS A 463 -27.56 -16.01 3.36
C CYS A 463 -26.29 -15.12 3.36
N GLY A 464 -25.46 -15.19 4.41
CA GLY A 464 -24.22 -14.43 4.55
C GLY A 464 -24.39 -13.04 5.17
N LEU A 465 -25.61 -12.60 5.48
CA LEU A 465 -25.87 -11.34 6.19
C LEU A 465 -25.18 -11.36 7.56
N LYS A 466 -24.34 -10.36 7.82
CA LYS A 466 -23.57 -10.23 9.06
C LYS A 466 -24.22 -9.20 9.97
N VAL A 467 -24.45 -9.55 11.22
CA VAL A 467 -24.99 -8.65 12.24
C VAL A 467 -24.01 -8.55 13.41
N HIS A 468 -23.79 -7.33 13.92
CA HIS A 468 -23.05 -7.12 15.16
C HIS A 468 -23.62 -5.94 15.94
N LEU A 469 -23.29 -5.91 17.24
CA LEU A 469 -23.63 -4.81 18.13
C LEU A 469 -22.63 -3.67 17.91
N GLN A 470 -23.15 -2.46 17.69
CA GLN A 470 -22.34 -1.26 17.57
C GLN A 470 -22.86 -0.16 18.49
N LYS A 471 -21.95 0.46 19.25
CA LYS A 471 -22.26 1.67 20.01
C LYS A 471 -22.47 2.84 19.06
N HIS A 472 -23.50 3.65 19.29
CA HIS A 472 -23.70 4.88 18.55
C HIS A 472 -22.54 5.86 18.81
N PRO A 473 -21.94 6.47 17.77
CA PRO A 473 -20.77 7.34 17.96
C PRO A 473 -21.06 8.60 18.78
N HIS A 474 -22.29 9.13 18.68
CA HIS A 474 -22.69 10.40 19.30
C HIS A 474 -23.83 10.28 20.33
N ALA A 475 -24.24 9.06 20.70
CA ALA A 475 -25.35 8.85 21.61
C ALA A 475 -25.03 7.69 22.57
N PRO A 476 -25.58 7.68 23.80
CA PRO A 476 -25.37 6.61 24.77
C PRO A 476 -26.22 5.36 24.46
N SER A 477 -26.40 5.03 23.18
CA SER A 477 -27.20 3.89 22.71
C SER A 477 -26.36 2.88 21.95
N TRP A 478 -26.88 1.67 21.83
CA TRP A 478 -26.36 0.61 20.97
C TRP A 478 -27.37 0.31 19.87
N ARG A 479 -26.93 -0.36 18.83
CA ARG A 479 -27.78 -0.81 17.72
C ARG A 479 -27.24 -2.10 17.12
N LEU A 480 -28.13 -2.86 16.49
CA LEU A 480 -27.76 -3.94 15.59
C LEU A 480 -27.38 -3.35 14.23
N VAL A 481 -26.22 -3.74 13.69
CA VAL A 481 -25.79 -3.32 12.35
C VAL A 481 -25.64 -4.51 11.43
N GLY A 482 -26.47 -4.54 10.39
CA GLY A 482 -26.41 -5.52 9.31
C GLY A 482 -25.40 -5.11 8.24
N THR A 483 -24.70 -6.08 7.66
CA THR A 483 -23.81 -5.91 6.50
C THR A 483 -24.12 -7.01 5.50
N GLU A 484 -24.49 -6.62 4.28
CA GLU A 484 -24.83 -7.56 3.20
C GLU A 484 -23.64 -8.46 2.85
N ALA A 485 -23.95 -9.65 2.33
CA ALA A 485 -22.96 -10.60 1.84
C ALA A 485 -22.39 -10.17 0.48
N GLU A 486 -23.24 -9.61 -0.39
CA GLU A 486 -22.85 -9.13 -1.70
C GLU A 486 -22.42 -7.66 -1.65
N GLY A 487 -21.28 -7.37 -2.24
CA GLY A 487 -20.70 -6.03 -2.30
C GLY A 487 -20.46 -5.57 -3.73
N THR A 488 -20.22 -4.27 -3.89
CA THR A 488 -19.86 -3.68 -5.19
C THR A 488 -18.37 -3.40 -5.24
N PHE A 489 -17.70 -3.91 -6.28
CA PHE A 489 -16.33 -3.54 -6.57
C PHE A 489 -16.30 -2.17 -7.27
N CYS A 490 -15.79 -1.16 -6.57
CA CYS A 490 -15.72 0.21 -7.05
C CYS A 490 -14.29 0.52 -7.50
N TYR A 491 -14.15 0.99 -8.74
CA TYR A 491 -12.87 1.29 -9.37
C TYR A 491 -12.81 2.74 -9.85
N LYS A 492 -11.73 3.48 -9.53
CA LYS A 492 -11.56 4.89 -9.89
C LYS A 492 -10.18 5.18 -10.50
N PRO A 493 -10.03 4.97 -11.82
CA PRO A 493 -8.79 5.24 -12.56
C PRO A 493 -8.62 6.72 -12.93
N CYS A 494 -7.46 7.04 -13.51
CA CYS A 494 -7.19 8.25 -14.30
C CYS A 494 -7.70 9.58 -13.69
N THR A 495 -7.63 9.69 -12.36
CA THR A 495 -8.17 10.84 -11.64
C THR A 495 -7.06 11.86 -11.38
N VAL A 496 -7.23 13.08 -11.89
CA VAL A 496 -6.31 14.21 -11.67
C VAL A 496 -6.20 14.58 -10.18
N SER A 497 -5.11 15.25 -9.80
CA SER A 497 -4.94 15.76 -8.44
C SER A 497 -6.13 16.67 -8.07
N GLY A 498 -6.67 16.50 -6.86
CA GLY A 498 -7.91 17.16 -6.43
C GLY A 498 -9.21 16.46 -6.84
N GLY A 499 -9.20 15.54 -7.80
CA GLY A 499 -10.39 14.78 -8.24
C GLY A 499 -10.88 13.70 -7.27
N GLY A 500 -10.30 13.61 -6.08
CA GLY A 500 -10.72 12.70 -5.02
C GLY A 500 -10.51 11.22 -5.34
N LYS A 501 -9.37 10.83 -5.93
CA LYS A 501 -9.03 9.42 -6.22
C LYS A 501 -9.13 8.53 -4.98
N SER A 502 -8.56 8.98 -3.86
CA SER A 502 -8.54 8.23 -2.59
C SER A 502 -9.85 8.32 -1.80
N GLU A 503 -10.73 9.27 -2.14
CA GLU A 503 -11.99 9.46 -1.40
C GLU A 503 -12.95 8.26 -1.58
N ILE A 504 -12.77 7.47 -2.65
CA ILE A 504 -13.56 6.24 -2.91
C ILE A 504 -13.46 5.20 -1.79
N SER A 505 -12.35 5.17 -1.05
CA SER A 505 -12.09 4.21 0.03
C SER A 505 -12.06 4.86 1.41
N LYS A 506 -12.39 6.15 1.50
CA LYS A 506 -12.35 6.89 2.76
C LYS A 506 -13.62 6.62 3.55
N SER A 507 -13.51 6.63 4.89
CA SER A 507 -14.65 6.42 5.76
C SER A 507 -15.64 7.59 5.65
N LEU A 508 -16.91 7.27 5.39
CA LEU A 508 -18.01 8.24 5.44
C LEU A 508 -18.32 8.69 6.88
N VAL A 509 -17.95 7.90 7.89
CA VAL A 509 -18.30 8.16 9.30
C VAL A 509 -17.78 9.52 9.77
N SER A 510 -16.60 9.94 9.32
CA SER A 510 -16.03 11.25 9.68
C SER A 510 -16.78 12.45 9.07
N ALA A 511 -17.67 12.22 8.10
CA ALA A 511 -18.47 13.25 7.45
C ALA A 511 -19.93 13.30 7.94
N LEU A 512 -20.35 12.38 8.82
CA LEU A 512 -21.71 12.34 9.34
C LEU A 512 -21.93 13.47 10.34
N LEU A 513 -22.96 14.29 10.10
CA LEU A 513 -23.45 15.29 11.03
C LEU A 513 -24.60 14.70 11.85
N SER A 514 -24.66 15.04 13.14
CA SER A 514 -25.76 14.65 14.03
C SER A 514 -26.50 15.90 14.50
N GLY A 515 -27.83 15.88 14.42
CA GLY A 515 -28.68 17.01 14.77
C GLY A 515 -30.05 16.56 15.27
N PRO A 516 -30.83 17.48 15.86
CA PRO A 516 -32.17 17.18 16.34
C PRO A 516 -33.17 17.01 15.17
N TYR A 517 -34.31 16.39 15.46
CA TYR A 517 -35.47 16.44 14.58
C TYR A 517 -36.09 17.84 14.60
N TYR A 518 -36.59 18.28 13.45
CA TYR A 518 -37.31 19.54 13.32
C TYR A 518 -38.77 19.35 13.75
N VAL A 519 -39.22 20.17 14.70
CA VAL A 519 -40.62 20.23 15.16
C VAL A 519 -41.07 21.68 15.03
N GLN A 520 -42.13 21.91 14.27
CA GLN A 520 -42.67 23.25 14.06
C GLN A 520 -43.63 23.62 15.19
N ASN A 521 -44.59 22.73 15.45
CA ASN A 521 -45.55 22.85 16.54
C ASN A 521 -45.81 21.46 17.09
N LEU A 522 -45.29 21.18 18.29
CA LEU A 522 -45.30 19.83 18.85
C LEU A 522 -46.70 19.20 18.87
N LYS A 523 -47.74 19.96 19.21
CA LYS A 523 -49.09 19.41 19.29
C LYS A 523 -49.62 19.06 17.90
N GLU A 524 -49.59 20.02 16.98
CA GLU A 524 -50.10 19.84 15.62
C GLU A 524 -49.31 18.79 14.82
N ASP A 525 -47.99 18.72 15.05
CA ASP A 525 -47.13 17.74 14.42
C ASP A 525 -47.43 16.33 14.96
N LEU A 526 -47.60 16.16 16.29
CA LEU A 526 -47.97 14.88 16.89
C LEU A 526 -49.40 14.45 16.54
N ASP A 527 -50.35 15.39 16.41
CA ASP A 527 -51.71 15.09 15.94
C ASP A 527 -51.68 14.51 14.51
N GLN A 528 -50.78 15.00 13.64
CA GLN A 528 -50.57 14.44 12.30
C GLN A 528 -49.90 13.06 12.32
N VAL A 529 -48.92 12.85 13.22
CA VAL A 529 -48.28 11.53 13.43
C VAL A 529 -49.33 10.49 13.83
N GLU A 530 -50.23 10.83 14.76
CA GLU A 530 -51.30 9.94 15.22
C GLU A 530 -52.24 9.52 14.08
N VAL A 531 -52.60 10.47 13.19
CA VAL A 531 -53.42 10.17 11.99
C VAL A 531 -52.73 9.14 11.09
N ILE A 532 -51.40 9.19 10.98
CA ILE A 532 -50.64 8.22 10.18
C ILE A 532 -50.62 6.85 10.89
N PHE A 533 -50.44 6.83 12.21
CA PHE A 533 -50.38 5.59 12.99
C PHE A 533 -51.70 4.80 12.96
N GLN A 534 -52.83 5.50 12.94
CA GLN A 534 -54.17 4.91 12.91
C GLN A 534 -54.64 4.52 11.50
N ARG A 535 -53.89 4.85 10.44
CA ARG A 535 -54.30 4.57 9.06
C ARG A 535 -54.23 3.07 8.76
N ASP A 536 -55.24 2.56 8.04
CA ASP A 536 -55.17 1.23 7.43
C ASP A 536 -54.28 1.25 6.18
N PHE A 537 -53.23 0.43 6.21
CA PHE A 537 -52.23 0.30 5.17
C PHE A 537 -52.44 -0.91 4.24
N SER A 538 -53.43 -1.76 4.53
CA SER A 538 -53.69 -3.00 3.78
C SER A 538 -54.17 -2.74 2.35
N THR A 539 -54.77 -1.58 2.09
CA THR A 539 -55.41 -1.21 0.81
C THR A 539 -54.48 -0.48 -0.17
N ARG A 540 -53.17 -0.43 0.12
CA ARG A 540 -52.22 0.42 -0.59
C ARG A 540 -51.89 -0.03 -2.01
N TYR A 541 -51.95 -1.32 -2.33
CA TYR A 541 -51.45 -1.85 -3.60
C TYR A 541 -52.46 -1.71 -4.75
N LYS A 542 -51.97 -1.42 -5.96
CA LYS A 542 -52.81 -1.38 -7.19
C LYS A 542 -53.45 -2.74 -7.51
N SER A 543 -52.74 -3.82 -7.21
CA SER A 543 -53.18 -5.20 -7.46
C SER A 543 -54.36 -5.63 -6.58
N GLY A 544 -54.71 -4.85 -5.56
CA GLY A 544 -55.66 -5.27 -4.53
C GLY A 544 -55.09 -6.34 -3.59
N ASP A 545 -53.76 -6.56 -3.60
CA ASP A 545 -53.09 -7.42 -2.64
C ASP A 545 -53.22 -6.84 -1.22
N THR A 546 -53.79 -7.64 -0.32
CA THR A 546 -54.03 -7.30 1.09
C THR A 546 -53.30 -8.27 2.04
N SER A 547 -52.29 -8.98 1.54
CA SER A 547 -51.53 -9.97 2.31
C SER A 547 -50.82 -9.38 3.54
N ASP A 548 -50.40 -8.11 3.48
CA ASP A 548 -49.78 -7.40 4.60
C ASP A 548 -50.80 -6.53 5.36
N GLN A 549 -51.30 -7.08 6.47
CA GLN A 549 -52.27 -6.47 7.39
C GLN A 549 -51.64 -5.83 8.62
N ARG A 550 -50.31 -5.86 8.75
CA ARG A 550 -49.62 -5.37 9.95
C ARG A 550 -49.82 -3.86 10.10
N GLY A 551 -50.15 -3.39 11.30
CA GLY A 551 -50.14 -1.95 11.61
C GLY A 551 -48.73 -1.35 11.55
N LEU A 552 -48.63 -0.02 11.61
CA LEU A 552 -47.34 0.69 11.51
C LEU A 552 -46.38 0.37 12.66
N LEU A 553 -46.91 0.24 13.89
CA LEU A 553 -46.15 -0.06 15.11
C LEU A 553 -46.10 -1.56 15.45
N ASP A 554 -46.45 -2.44 14.51
CA ASP A 554 -46.38 -3.88 14.74
C ASP A 554 -44.93 -4.31 14.99
N MET A 555 -44.68 -5.10 16.05
CA MET A 555 -43.33 -5.53 16.43
C MET A 555 -42.63 -6.42 15.38
N SER A 556 -43.39 -6.98 14.44
CA SER A 556 -42.87 -7.73 13.28
C SER A 556 -42.60 -6.85 12.06
N ARG A 557 -42.86 -5.53 12.15
CA ARG A 557 -42.62 -4.56 11.09
C ARG A 557 -41.29 -3.84 11.34
N THR A 558 -40.36 -3.94 10.39
CA THR A 558 -39.04 -3.29 10.50
C THR A 558 -39.14 -1.80 10.18
N LEU A 559 -38.23 -0.99 10.73
CA LEU A 559 -38.15 0.44 10.37
C LEU A 559 -38.00 0.65 8.85
N GLY A 560 -37.19 -0.17 8.18
CA GLY A 560 -37.05 -0.11 6.73
C GLY A 560 -38.38 -0.34 6.00
N SER A 561 -39.22 -1.26 6.48
CA SER A 561 -40.55 -1.48 5.91
C SER A 561 -41.53 -0.33 6.18
N VAL A 562 -41.42 0.38 7.31
CA VAL A 562 -42.17 1.63 7.58
C VAL A 562 -41.75 2.73 6.61
N ILE A 563 -40.46 2.91 6.38
CA ILE A 563 -39.95 3.89 5.40
C ILE A 563 -40.48 3.56 4.00
N ARG A 564 -40.45 2.28 3.58
CA ARG A 564 -41.03 1.85 2.29
C ARG A 564 -42.54 2.09 2.23
N LEU A 565 -43.26 1.90 3.34
CA LEU A 565 -44.69 2.15 3.44
C LEU A 565 -45.02 3.62 3.18
N LEU A 566 -44.20 4.52 3.73
CA LEU A 566 -44.39 5.97 3.65
C LEU A 566 -43.63 6.63 2.48
N THR A 567 -43.10 5.84 1.55
CA THR A 567 -42.41 6.32 0.35
C THR A 567 -43.24 5.98 -0.89
N PRO A 568 -43.54 6.95 -1.76
CA PRO A 568 -44.29 6.70 -2.99
C PRO A 568 -43.66 5.58 -3.83
N SER A 569 -44.51 4.70 -4.38
CA SER A 569 -44.09 3.52 -5.15
C SER A 569 -45.03 3.30 -6.33
N GLU A 570 -44.49 2.79 -7.44
CA GLU A 570 -45.29 2.40 -8.61
C GLU A 570 -46.25 1.23 -8.31
N GLU A 571 -45.97 0.45 -7.26
CA GLU A 571 -46.81 -0.65 -6.80
C GLU A 571 -48.09 -0.16 -6.10
N TYR A 572 -48.10 1.07 -5.59
CA TYR A 572 -49.20 1.63 -4.80
C TYR A 572 -50.27 2.31 -5.65
N SER A 573 -51.51 2.29 -5.16
CA SER A 573 -52.65 2.95 -5.81
C SER A 573 -52.38 4.45 -5.98
N GLN A 574 -52.99 5.05 -7.01
CA GLN A 574 -52.83 6.49 -7.26
C GLN A 574 -53.29 7.33 -6.08
N GLU A 575 -54.39 6.94 -5.44
CA GLU A 575 -54.93 7.58 -4.23
C GLU A 575 -53.94 7.50 -3.05
N TYR A 576 -53.34 6.33 -2.83
CA TYR A 576 -52.38 6.15 -1.75
C TYR A 576 -51.11 6.98 -1.97
N ASN A 577 -50.57 6.99 -3.19
CA ASN A 577 -49.44 7.84 -3.54
C ASN A 577 -49.77 9.34 -3.40
N ALA A 578 -50.98 9.76 -3.80
CA ALA A 578 -51.43 11.13 -3.62
C ALA A 578 -51.46 11.51 -2.13
N TRP A 579 -52.00 10.65 -1.26
CA TRP A 579 -51.96 10.85 0.19
C TRP A 579 -50.53 10.92 0.74
N LEU A 580 -49.62 10.04 0.31
CA LEU A 580 -48.22 10.11 0.74
C LEU A 580 -47.60 11.48 0.45
N THR A 581 -47.90 12.08 -0.71
CA THR A 581 -47.38 13.42 -1.06
C THR A 581 -47.91 14.55 -0.19
N THR A 582 -49.02 14.36 0.53
CA THR A 582 -49.54 15.37 1.46
C THR A 582 -48.81 15.37 2.81
N ILE A 583 -48.04 14.33 3.13
CA ILE A 583 -47.33 14.22 4.41
C ILE A 583 -46.05 15.09 4.37
N PRO A 584 -45.92 16.11 5.23
CA PRO A 584 -44.73 16.94 5.30
C PRO A 584 -43.48 16.14 5.69
N GLN A 585 -42.30 16.55 5.18
CA GLN A 585 -41.04 15.82 5.43
C GLN A 585 -40.65 15.76 6.92
N HIS A 586 -40.92 16.81 7.70
CA HIS A 586 -40.62 16.79 9.13
C HIS A 586 -41.53 15.83 9.90
N ILE A 587 -42.80 15.68 9.48
CA ILE A 587 -43.71 14.67 10.03
C ILE A 587 -43.21 13.26 9.70
N ARG A 588 -42.76 13.01 8.46
CA ARG A 588 -42.18 11.71 8.08
C ARG A 588 -40.92 11.33 8.87
N ALA A 589 -40.15 12.32 9.31
CA ALA A 589 -38.96 12.09 10.13
C ALA A 589 -39.28 11.86 11.61
N LEU A 590 -40.45 12.33 12.08
CA LEU A 590 -40.95 12.10 13.44
C LEU A 590 -41.65 10.74 13.60
N VAL A 591 -42.35 10.30 12.55
CA VAL A 591 -42.85 8.91 12.39
C VAL A 591 -41.68 7.95 12.31
#